data_AF-A0A1S3H517-F1
#
_entry.id   AF-A0A1S3H517-F1
#
_cell.length_a   1.000
_cell.length_b   1.000
_cell.length_c   1.000
_cell.angle_alpha   90.00
_cell.angle_beta   90.00
_cell.angle_gamma   90.00
#
_symmetry.space_group_name_H-M   'P 1'
#
loop_
_entity.id
_entity.type
_entity.pdbx_description
1 polymer ?
#
loop_
_entity_poly.entity_id
_entity_poly.type
_entity_poly.pdbx_seq_one_letter_code
_entity_poly.pdbx_strand_id
1 'polypeptide(L)'
;MFKCGLLILTSPLSKIPQCISALLSASMKYVSETLYIHIEPGWKGGPSLANQKFGSFQCRPTVLIRNVTTGVYANAASTCGQLDVRVLLSSFTAKPAPHSQQTLRRAYDIILTDHKPHAGFAEQVLEKYPLAIIPSVQVLEANTSLGGCHTERGDNLSTEDVPLGTYDYIALGGTFDRLHGGHKILLSEACLICDRFLTVGVTDGDMNAKKSLPELIQPTEERLAVVQDFLQDVKPSLEYDIVPIVDPYGPTILRPEYQCLVVSQETVKGFHMVNQKREEKGMSPLEAHVIELVEDKHHAPEEETKISSSSLRKRLLGTLLAEPKQKSGLPDQPYIIGLTGGIASGKSSVCRRLEALGAVIVDCDKLGHKAYVKGTETFHKVVEVFGEDIVGEDGEIDRRQLGGKVFKDKSQMDLLNSLVWPSIATLAKQQIMESSRQGKGVVVLDAAWSN
;
A
#
# COMPACT_ATOMS: atom_id res chain seq x y z
N MET A 1 -16.75 -16.19 -10.31
CA MET A 1 -16.45 -15.10 -9.35
C MET A 1 -16.43 -13.82 -10.16
N PHE A 2 -17.21 -12.83 -9.77
CA PHE A 2 -17.29 -11.51 -10.37
C PHE A 2 -16.12 -10.64 -9.90
N LYS A 3 -15.62 -9.76 -10.77
CA LYS A 3 -14.52 -8.85 -10.40
C LYS A 3 -14.98 -7.85 -9.35
N CYS A 4 -16.10 -7.18 -9.62
CA CYS A 4 -16.65 -6.18 -8.71
C CYS A 4 -18.10 -6.51 -8.33
N GLY A 5 -18.47 -6.16 -7.10
CA GLY A 5 -19.83 -6.29 -6.58
C GLY A 5 -20.25 -5.11 -5.74
N LEU A 6 -21.55 -4.96 -5.56
CA LEU A 6 -22.17 -3.93 -4.72
C LEU A 6 -23.00 -4.59 -3.62
N LEU A 7 -22.58 -4.42 -2.37
CA LEU A 7 -23.28 -4.90 -1.18
C LEU A 7 -24.17 -3.78 -0.62
N ILE A 8 -25.48 -4.05 -0.57
CA ILE A 8 -26.48 -3.16 0.01
C ILE A 8 -26.79 -3.61 1.44
N LEU A 9 -26.53 -2.73 2.40
CA LEU A 9 -26.80 -2.96 3.82
C LEU A 9 -28.04 -2.18 4.24
N THR A 10 -29.09 -2.91 4.60
CA THR A 10 -30.38 -2.35 5.00
C THR A 10 -30.68 -2.53 6.49
N SER A 11 -29.89 -3.36 7.16
CA SER A 11 -29.94 -3.52 8.62
C SER A 11 -29.82 -2.18 9.34
N PRO A 12 -30.49 -2.00 10.50
CA PRO A 12 -30.26 -0.84 11.35
C PRO A 12 -28.76 -0.65 11.63
N LEU A 13 -28.29 0.60 11.65
CA LEU A 13 -26.87 0.92 11.83
C LEU A 13 -26.25 0.25 13.07
N SER A 14 -27.02 0.14 14.16
CA SER A 14 -26.58 -0.51 15.41
C SER A 14 -26.33 -2.02 15.27
N LYS A 15 -26.88 -2.68 14.24
CA LYS A 15 -26.72 -4.12 13.99
C LYS A 15 -25.61 -4.44 13.00
N ILE A 16 -25.26 -3.50 12.11
CA ILE A 16 -24.24 -3.73 11.06
C ILE A 16 -22.91 -4.24 11.65
N PRO A 17 -22.34 -3.68 12.73
CA PRO A 17 -21.08 -4.15 13.29
C PRO A 17 -21.11 -5.64 13.71
N GLN A 18 -22.28 -6.15 14.09
CA GLN A 18 -22.45 -7.54 14.56
C GLN A 18 -22.47 -8.55 13.40
N CYS A 19 -22.89 -8.14 12.21
CA CYS A 19 -23.04 -9.03 11.05
C CYS A 19 -22.03 -8.77 9.94
N ILE A 20 -21.30 -7.66 9.97
CA ILE A 20 -20.44 -7.23 8.85
C ILE A 20 -19.37 -8.27 8.49
N SER A 21 -18.73 -8.92 9.45
CA SER A 21 -17.72 -9.96 9.17
C SER A 21 -18.30 -11.14 8.40
N ALA A 22 -19.49 -11.60 8.77
CA ALA A 22 -20.20 -12.67 8.08
C ALA A 22 -20.62 -12.25 6.66
N LEU A 23 -21.10 -11.02 6.49
CA LEU A 23 -21.48 -10.46 5.19
C LEU A 23 -20.28 -10.29 4.26
N LEU A 24 -19.14 -9.82 4.77
CA LEU A 24 -17.89 -9.74 4.02
C LEU A 24 -17.41 -11.13 3.60
N SER A 25 -17.45 -12.10 4.50
CA SER A 25 -17.11 -13.51 4.20
C SER A 25 -18.01 -14.12 3.14
N ALA A 26 -19.32 -13.85 3.21
CA ALA A 26 -20.28 -14.30 2.19
C ALA A 26 -19.99 -13.65 0.84
N SER A 27 -19.63 -12.36 0.84
CA SER A 27 -19.32 -11.60 -0.38
C SER A 27 -18.09 -12.12 -1.11
N MET A 28 -17.06 -12.60 -0.39
CA MET A 28 -15.85 -13.20 -0.98
C MET A 28 -16.11 -14.43 -1.85
N LYS A 29 -17.24 -15.13 -1.65
CA LYS A 29 -17.62 -16.28 -2.49
C LYS A 29 -17.93 -15.84 -3.92
N TYR A 30 -18.32 -14.57 -4.10
CA TYR A 30 -18.80 -14.04 -5.35
C TYR A 30 -17.89 -12.98 -5.94
N VAL A 31 -17.19 -12.19 -5.13
CA VAL A 31 -16.40 -11.02 -5.56
C VAL A 31 -14.90 -11.29 -5.37
N SER A 32 -14.07 -10.92 -6.36
CA SER A 32 -12.62 -11.15 -6.34
C SER A 32 -11.74 -9.91 -6.26
N GLU A 33 -12.21 -8.73 -6.70
CA GLU A 33 -11.41 -7.50 -6.76
C GLU A 33 -11.99 -6.39 -5.89
N THR A 34 -13.14 -5.81 -6.23
CA THR A 34 -13.70 -4.63 -5.54
C THR A 34 -15.09 -4.89 -4.98
N LEU A 35 -15.29 -4.56 -3.70
CA LEU A 35 -16.60 -4.63 -3.06
C LEU A 35 -17.04 -3.23 -2.62
N TYR A 36 -17.99 -2.66 -3.35
CA TYR A 36 -18.67 -1.45 -2.95
C TYR A 36 -19.70 -1.76 -1.87
N ILE A 37 -19.83 -0.90 -0.86
CA ILE A 37 -20.80 -1.06 0.22
C ILE A 37 -21.66 0.20 0.31
N HIS A 38 -22.96 0.05 0.06
CA HIS A 38 -23.95 1.10 0.26
C HIS A 38 -24.76 0.81 1.52
N ILE A 39 -24.94 1.82 2.36
CA ILE A 39 -25.66 1.71 3.63
C ILE A 39 -26.97 2.50 3.51
N GLU A 40 -28.10 1.80 3.64
CA GLU A 40 -29.45 2.36 3.57
C GLU A 40 -30.34 1.78 4.68
N PRO A 41 -30.13 2.24 5.93
CA PRO A 41 -30.73 1.62 7.10
C PRO A 41 -32.26 1.70 7.08
N GLY A 42 -32.90 0.57 7.40
CA GLY A 42 -34.36 0.49 7.53
C GLY A 42 -35.13 0.38 6.21
N TRP A 43 -34.44 0.42 5.06
CA TRP A 43 -35.07 0.20 3.77
C TRP A 43 -35.40 -1.28 3.58
N LYS A 44 -36.68 -1.61 3.43
CA LYS A 44 -37.13 -3.01 3.28
C LYS A 44 -37.64 -3.33 1.88
N GLY A 45 -37.90 -2.31 1.07
CA GLY A 45 -38.50 -2.44 -0.26
C GLY A 45 -39.85 -3.18 -0.27
N GLY A 46 -40.53 -3.18 -1.42
CA GLY A 46 -41.76 -3.95 -1.64
C GLY A 46 -42.90 -3.17 -2.33
N PRO A 47 -43.84 -3.88 -2.98
CA PRO A 47 -44.89 -3.27 -3.83
C PRO A 47 -45.88 -2.37 -3.07
N SER A 48 -45.97 -2.45 -1.74
CA SER A 48 -46.83 -1.57 -0.91
C SER A 48 -46.14 -0.29 -0.42
N LEU A 49 -44.84 -0.13 -0.67
CA LEU A 49 -44.00 1.00 -0.22
C LEU A 49 -43.56 1.89 -1.40
N ALA A 50 -44.41 2.06 -2.41
CA ALA A 50 -44.15 2.80 -3.64
C ALA A 50 -43.62 4.25 -3.45
N ASN A 51 -43.72 4.80 -2.24
CA ASN A 51 -43.24 6.14 -1.89
C ASN A 51 -41.81 6.17 -1.26
N GLN A 52 -41.16 5.03 -1.00
CA GLN A 52 -39.77 4.98 -0.50
C GLN A 52 -38.81 4.61 -1.64
N LYS A 53 -38.33 5.63 -2.35
CA LYS A 53 -37.35 5.46 -3.43
C LYS A 53 -36.00 5.00 -2.86
N PHE A 54 -35.47 3.86 -3.32
CA PHE A 54 -34.12 3.44 -2.98
C PHE A 54 -33.11 4.55 -3.27
N GLY A 55 -32.16 4.75 -2.36
CA GLY A 55 -31.14 5.74 -2.51
C GLY A 55 -31.53 7.16 -2.11
N SER A 56 -32.78 7.37 -1.66
CA SER A 56 -33.24 8.65 -1.12
C SER A 56 -32.83 8.87 0.33
N PHE A 57 -32.35 7.85 1.03
CA PHE A 57 -31.83 8.01 2.38
C PHE A 57 -30.67 9.00 2.40
N GLN A 58 -30.81 10.06 3.18
CA GLN A 58 -29.75 11.00 3.50
C GLN A 58 -29.84 11.38 4.96
N CYS A 59 -28.69 11.47 5.62
CA CYS A 59 -28.61 11.99 6.98
C CYS A 59 -27.30 12.73 7.21
N ARG A 60 -27.25 13.50 8.29
CA ARG A 60 -26.00 14.10 8.74
C ARG A 60 -25.02 13.01 9.19
N PRO A 61 -23.71 13.19 8.96
CA PRO A 61 -22.68 12.34 9.55
C PRO A 61 -22.82 12.29 11.08
N THR A 62 -22.75 11.09 11.64
CA THR A 62 -22.85 10.86 13.09
C THR A 62 -21.74 9.93 13.58
N VAL A 63 -21.55 9.89 14.90
CA VAL A 63 -20.60 8.97 15.55
C VAL A 63 -20.93 7.51 15.19
N LEU A 64 -22.21 7.14 15.08
CA LEU A 64 -22.59 5.78 14.70
C LEU A 64 -22.14 5.43 13.27
N ILE A 65 -22.31 6.36 12.31
CA ILE A 65 -21.87 6.16 10.92
C ILE A 65 -20.35 6.04 10.84
N ARG A 66 -19.62 6.88 11.59
CA ARG A 66 -18.16 6.76 11.73
C ARG A 66 -17.79 5.36 12.21
N ASN A 67 -18.37 4.91 13.32
CA ASN A 67 -18.06 3.62 13.93
C ASN A 67 -18.42 2.44 13.02
N VAL A 68 -19.54 2.50 12.29
CA VAL A 68 -19.90 1.49 11.27
C VAL A 68 -18.87 1.46 10.15
N THR A 69 -18.48 2.63 9.62
CA THR A 69 -17.49 2.74 8.54
C THR A 69 -16.13 2.18 8.96
N THR A 70 -15.67 2.56 10.16
CA THR A 70 -14.43 2.05 10.75
C THR A 70 -14.50 0.54 10.99
N GLY A 71 -15.63 0.05 11.53
CA GLY A 71 -15.87 -1.37 11.72
C GLY A 71 -15.85 -2.18 10.42
N VAL A 72 -16.41 -1.64 9.33
CA VAL A 72 -16.37 -2.29 8.00
C VAL A 72 -14.93 -2.47 7.53
N TYR A 73 -14.10 -1.41 7.56
CA TYR A 73 -12.72 -1.50 7.11
C TYR A 73 -11.83 -2.35 8.02
N ALA A 74 -12.05 -2.29 9.34
CA ALA A 74 -11.35 -3.14 10.31
C ALA A 74 -11.63 -4.63 10.05
N ASN A 75 -12.92 -4.99 9.88
CA ASN A 75 -13.30 -6.36 9.55
C ASN A 75 -12.84 -6.78 8.15
N ALA A 76 -12.84 -5.87 7.18
CA ALA A 76 -12.35 -6.17 5.84
C ALA A 76 -10.86 -6.53 5.85
N ALA A 77 -10.05 -5.80 6.62
CA ALA A 77 -8.62 -6.10 6.76
C ALA A 77 -8.36 -7.50 7.32
N SER A 78 -9.19 -7.97 8.27
CA SER A 78 -9.05 -9.30 8.86
C SER A 78 -9.71 -10.43 8.06
N THR A 79 -10.83 -10.15 7.40
CA THR A 79 -11.69 -11.19 6.84
C THR A 79 -11.50 -11.36 5.33
N CYS A 80 -11.24 -10.26 4.62
CA CYS A 80 -11.17 -10.24 3.16
C CYS A 80 -10.05 -9.32 2.65
N GLY A 81 -8.84 -9.49 3.19
CA GLY A 81 -7.68 -8.62 2.88
C GLY A 81 -7.32 -8.52 1.39
N GLN A 82 -7.75 -9.48 0.55
CA GLN A 82 -7.59 -9.41 -0.90
C GLN A 82 -8.59 -8.49 -1.63
N LEU A 83 -9.71 -8.11 -0.99
CA LEU A 83 -10.74 -7.27 -1.59
C LEU A 83 -10.46 -5.78 -1.35
N ASP A 84 -10.59 -4.99 -2.41
CA ASP A 84 -10.71 -3.54 -2.31
C ASP A 84 -12.14 -3.17 -1.85
N VAL A 85 -12.37 -3.19 -0.54
CA VAL A 85 -13.62 -2.73 0.06
C VAL A 85 -13.70 -1.21 0.04
N ARG A 86 -14.84 -0.64 -0.37
CA ARG A 86 -15.12 0.81 -0.41
C ARG A 86 -16.52 1.11 0.12
N VAL A 87 -16.62 1.88 1.20
CA VAL A 87 -17.91 2.32 1.76
C VAL A 87 -18.34 3.61 1.05
N LEU A 88 -19.52 3.61 0.45
CA LEU A 88 -20.07 4.75 -0.29
C LEU A 88 -20.73 5.72 0.69
N LEU A 89 -20.20 6.95 0.76
CA LEU A 89 -20.56 7.96 1.77
C LEU A 89 -21.41 9.12 1.23
N SER A 90 -21.84 9.04 -0.03
CA SER A 90 -22.65 10.08 -0.67
C SER A 90 -23.99 10.35 0.03
N SER A 91 -24.52 9.38 0.76
CA SER A 91 -25.76 9.52 1.55
C SER A 91 -25.56 10.29 2.86
N PHE A 92 -24.31 10.53 3.29
CA PHE A 92 -24.00 11.17 4.57
C PHE A 92 -23.47 12.58 4.33
N THR A 93 -24.32 13.59 4.54
CA THR A 93 -24.02 14.99 4.26
C THR A 93 -24.66 15.92 5.28
N ALA A 94 -23.96 16.98 5.69
CA ALA A 94 -24.51 18.00 6.57
C ALA A 94 -25.67 18.77 5.92
N LYS A 95 -25.58 18.93 4.58
CA LYS A 95 -26.51 19.66 3.72
C LYS A 95 -27.11 18.68 2.72
N PRO A 96 -28.39 18.28 2.88
CA PRO A 96 -29.06 17.38 1.96
C PRO A 96 -29.05 17.95 0.54
N ALA A 97 -28.69 17.11 -0.42
CA ALA A 97 -28.69 17.45 -1.84
C ALA A 97 -29.83 16.70 -2.55
N PRO A 98 -30.31 17.18 -3.70
CA PRO A 98 -31.25 16.42 -4.52
C PRO A 98 -30.70 15.01 -4.78
N HIS A 99 -31.58 14.02 -4.86
CA HIS A 99 -31.19 12.65 -5.15
C HIS A 99 -30.35 12.61 -6.45
N SER A 100 -29.07 12.33 -6.30
CA SER A 100 -28.11 12.30 -7.40
C SER A 100 -27.65 10.88 -7.65
N GLN A 101 -27.59 10.50 -8.92
CA GLN A 101 -26.93 9.28 -9.35
C GLN A 101 -25.43 9.37 -9.04
N GLN A 102 -24.81 8.23 -8.78
CA GLN A 102 -23.39 8.11 -8.58
C GLN A 102 -22.83 7.06 -9.55
N THR A 103 -21.99 7.49 -10.47
CA THR A 103 -21.25 6.57 -11.34
C THR A 103 -20.04 6.03 -10.58
N LEU A 104 -19.96 4.71 -10.41
CA LEU A 104 -18.80 4.04 -9.82
C LEU A 104 -17.70 3.87 -10.86
N ARG A 105 -16.44 4.00 -10.43
CA ARG A 105 -15.25 3.86 -11.30
C ARG A 105 -15.12 2.48 -11.92
N ARG A 106 -15.57 1.45 -11.22
CA ARG A 106 -15.58 0.06 -11.70
C ARG A 106 -17.01 -0.42 -11.89
N ALA A 107 -17.28 -0.99 -13.05
CA ALA A 107 -18.54 -1.67 -13.31
C ALA A 107 -18.68 -2.88 -12.38
N TYR A 108 -19.90 -3.14 -11.91
CA TYR A 108 -20.23 -4.28 -11.07
C TYR A 108 -21.28 -5.16 -11.76
N ASP A 109 -21.20 -6.46 -11.53
CA ASP A 109 -22.07 -7.45 -12.19
C ASP A 109 -22.97 -8.18 -11.19
N ILE A 110 -22.74 -7.95 -9.89
CA ILE A 110 -23.49 -8.58 -8.81
C ILE A 110 -23.88 -7.55 -7.75
N ILE A 111 -25.14 -7.62 -7.34
CA ILE A 111 -25.68 -6.94 -6.16
C ILE A 111 -25.88 -8.00 -5.07
N LEU A 112 -25.27 -7.76 -3.92
CA LEU A 112 -25.45 -8.53 -2.70
C LEU A 112 -26.30 -7.70 -1.73
N THR A 113 -27.11 -8.35 -0.92
CA THR A 113 -27.94 -7.64 0.07
C THR A 113 -28.13 -8.47 1.34
N ASP A 114 -28.33 -7.80 2.47
CA ASP A 114 -28.59 -8.39 3.79
C ASP A 114 -30.07 -8.70 4.07
N HIS A 115 -30.93 -8.56 3.06
CA HIS A 115 -32.35 -8.95 3.11
C HIS A 115 -32.74 -9.71 1.84
N LYS A 116 -33.87 -10.42 1.91
CA LYS A 116 -34.40 -11.17 0.76
C LYS A 116 -34.73 -10.24 -0.42
N PRO A 117 -34.10 -10.41 -1.59
CA PRO A 117 -34.39 -9.60 -2.77
C PRO A 117 -35.85 -9.71 -3.24
N HIS A 118 -36.35 -8.64 -3.86
CA HIS A 118 -37.67 -8.60 -4.52
C HIS A 118 -37.54 -8.13 -5.97
N ALA A 119 -38.59 -8.37 -6.77
CA ALA A 119 -38.64 -7.91 -8.16
C ALA A 119 -38.55 -6.37 -8.22
N GLY A 120 -37.78 -5.83 -9.17
CA GLY A 120 -37.56 -4.39 -9.30
C GLY A 120 -36.41 -3.84 -8.44
N PHE A 121 -35.78 -4.65 -7.57
CA PHE A 121 -34.71 -4.16 -6.70
C PHE A 121 -33.44 -3.82 -7.49
N ALA A 122 -33.07 -4.63 -8.47
CA ALA A 122 -31.89 -4.38 -9.31
C ALA A 122 -32.03 -3.04 -10.04
N GLU A 123 -33.20 -2.79 -10.61
CA GLU A 123 -33.55 -1.58 -11.35
C GLU A 123 -33.45 -0.34 -10.47
N GLN A 124 -33.96 -0.41 -9.23
CA GLN A 124 -33.84 0.67 -8.26
C GLN A 124 -32.38 0.95 -7.86
N VAL A 125 -31.57 -0.09 -7.69
CA VAL A 125 -30.13 0.08 -7.41
C VAL A 125 -29.42 0.71 -8.61
N LEU A 126 -29.75 0.28 -9.84
CA LEU A 126 -29.20 0.83 -11.09
C LEU A 126 -29.63 2.28 -11.35
N GLU A 127 -30.79 2.72 -10.83
CA GLU A 127 -31.17 4.13 -10.85
C GLU A 127 -30.20 4.99 -10.02
N LYS A 128 -29.70 4.49 -8.89
CA LYS A 128 -28.71 5.21 -8.07
C LYS A 128 -27.29 5.03 -8.59
N TYR A 129 -26.93 3.83 -9.03
CA TYR A 129 -25.60 3.45 -9.48
C TYR A 129 -25.63 2.98 -10.94
N PRO A 130 -25.76 3.90 -11.92
CA PRO A 130 -25.91 3.53 -13.31
C PRO A 130 -24.65 2.86 -13.87
N LEU A 131 -24.85 1.86 -14.73
CA LEU A 131 -23.81 1.19 -15.50
C LEU A 131 -23.85 1.64 -16.97
N ALA A 132 -22.68 1.87 -17.57
CA ALA A 132 -22.57 2.32 -18.96
C ALA A 132 -23.13 1.30 -19.97
N ILE A 133 -23.06 0.02 -19.63
CA ILE A 133 -23.71 -1.10 -20.32
C ILE A 133 -24.45 -1.83 -19.22
N ILE A 134 -25.76 -2.07 -19.35
CA ILE A 134 -26.54 -2.83 -18.38
C ILE A 134 -26.25 -4.31 -18.62
N PRO A 135 -25.36 -4.98 -17.85
CA PRO A 135 -25.22 -6.42 -17.95
C PRO A 135 -26.46 -7.06 -17.30
N SER A 136 -26.64 -8.36 -17.48
CA SER A 136 -27.55 -9.13 -16.62
C SER A 136 -27.01 -9.13 -15.18
N VAL A 137 -27.28 -8.08 -14.40
CA VAL A 137 -26.85 -7.93 -13.01
C VAL A 137 -27.54 -9.00 -12.17
N GLN A 138 -26.75 -9.81 -11.46
CA GLN A 138 -27.28 -10.82 -10.56
C GLN A 138 -27.56 -10.21 -9.20
N VAL A 139 -28.70 -10.55 -8.59
CA VAL A 139 -29.03 -10.11 -7.23
C VAL A 139 -29.13 -11.33 -6.33
N LEU A 140 -28.33 -11.34 -5.26
CA LEU A 140 -28.30 -12.44 -4.29
C LEU A 140 -28.42 -11.91 -2.86
N GLU A 141 -29.11 -12.69 -2.03
CA GLU A 141 -29.04 -12.53 -0.58
C GLU A 141 -27.68 -13.04 -0.08
N ALA A 142 -26.99 -12.23 0.73
CA ALA A 142 -25.74 -12.62 1.35
C ALA A 142 -26.01 -13.62 2.49
N ASN A 143 -26.11 -14.91 2.14
CA ASN A 143 -26.36 -15.98 3.11
C ASN A 143 -25.23 -16.08 4.15
N THR A 144 -25.56 -15.77 5.40
CA THR A 144 -24.66 -15.82 6.57
C THR A 144 -24.61 -17.20 7.24
N SER A 145 -25.28 -18.22 6.69
CA SER A 145 -25.50 -19.55 7.30
C SER A 145 -24.28 -20.48 7.36
N LEU A 146 -23.05 -19.98 7.22
CA LEU A 146 -21.81 -20.75 7.32
C LEU A 146 -20.73 -19.94 8.07
N GLY A 147 -20.42 -20.37 9.30
CA GLY A 147 -19.25 -19.92 10.07
C GLY A 147 -19.63 -19.43 11.47
N GLY A 148 -19.25 -20.18 12.51
CA GLY A 148 -19.44 -19.79 13.90
C GLY A 148 -18.79 -18.44 14.19
N CYS A 149 -19.61 -17.41 14.39
CA CYS A 149 -19.13 -16.11 14.81
C CYS A 149 -18.86 -16.18 16.32
N HIS A 150 -17.59 -16.19 16.72
CA HIS A 150 -17.24 -15.82 18.08
C HIS A 150 -17.61 -14.35 18.27
N THR A 151 -18.56 -14.11 19.18
CA THR A 151 -18.94 -12.79 19.65
C THR A 151 -17.80 -12.25 20.52
N GLU A 152 -16.85 -11.55 19.93
CA GLU A 152 -16.02 -10.64 20.73
C GLU A 152 -16.90 -9.48 21.19
N ARG A 153 -16.82 -9.19 22.49
CA ARG A 153 -17.64 -8.21 23.21
C ARG A 153 -17.68 -6.90 22.43
N GLY A 154 -18.86 -6.55 21.93
CA GLY A 154 -19.13 -5.19 21.50
C GLY A 154 -19.05 -4.29 22.72
N ASP A 155 -18.10 -3.35 22.72
CA ASP A 155 -18.13 -2.23 23.64
C ASP A 155 -19.50 -1.57 23.59
N ASN A 156 -19.99 -1.16 24.76
CA ASN A 156 -21.23 -0.42 24.93
C ASN A 156 -21.19 0.86 24.10
N LEU A 157 -21.59 0.78 22.83
CA LEU A 157 -21.85 1.94 21.99
C LEU A 157 -23.00 2.72 22.65
N SER A 158 -22.68 3.92 23.12
CA SER A 158 -23.65 4.88 23.65
C SER A 158 -24.85 4.99 22.71
N THR A 159 -26.05 4.88 23.26
CA THR A 159 -27.32 4.89 22.52
C THR A 159 -27.70 6.26 21.95
N GLU A 160 -26.96 7.31 22.28
CA GLU A 160 -27.13 8.63 21.68
C GLU A 160 -26.28 8.75 20.41
N ASP A 161 -26.96 8.81 19.26
CA ASP A 161 -26.31 9.02 17.98
C ASP A 161 -26.02 10.52 17.78
N VAL A 162 -24.80 10.92 18.14
CA VAL A 162 -24.37 12.33 18.14
C VAL A 162 -23.92 12.76 16.74
N PRO A 163 -24.40 13.90 16.20
CA PRO A 163 -23.91 14.47 14.95
C PRO A 163 -22.42 14.84 15.03
N LEU A 164 -21.68 14.62 13.95
CA LEU A 164 -20.29 15.07 13.83
C LEU A 164 -20.23 16.55 13.44
N GLY A 165 -19.24 17.27 13.99
CA GLY A 165 -18.84 18.57 13.47
C GLY A 165 -18.31 18.42 12.03
N THR A 166 -18.59 19.42 11.19
CA THR A 166 -18.17 19.43 9.78
C THR A 166 -17.46 20.74 9.45
N TYR A 167 -16.60 20.71 8.44
CA TYR A 167 -15.78 21.83 8.00
C TYR A 167 -15.80 21.91 6.47
N ASP A 168 -15.73 23.13 5.92
CA ASP A 168 -15.74 23.34 4.48
C ASP A 168 -14.37 23.02 3.85
N TYR A 169 -13.26 23.30 4.55
CA TYR A 169 -11.90 23.14 4.05
C TYR A 169 -11.05 22.31 5.00
N ILE A 170 -10.74 21.09 4.59
CA ILE A 170 -10.00 20.10 5.38
C ILE A 170 -8.74 19.66 4.66
N ALA A 171 -7.69 19.42 5.41
CA ALA A 171 -6.49 18.76 4.92
C ALA A 171 -6.19 17.50 5.72
N LEU A 172 -5.49 16.55 5.09
CA LEU A 172 -4.87 15.42 5.75
C LEU A 172 -3.60 15.02 5.00
N GLY A 173 -2.68 14.36 5.70
CA GLY A 173 -1.42 13.93 5.12
C GLY A 173 -1.05 12.52 5.54
N GLY A 174 -0.38 11.79 4.65
CA GLY A 174 0.01 10.41 4.90
C GLY A 174 0.84 9.83 3.76
N THR A 175 1.42 8.66 4.00
CA THR A 175 2.21 7.97 2.98
C THR A 175 1.31 7.29 1.95
N PHE A 176 0.14 6.78 2.34
CA PHE A 176 -0.80 6.14 1.40
C PHE A 176 -0.17 5.04 0.54
N ASP A 177 0.89 4.41 1.05
CA ASP A 177 1.52 3.25 0.43
C ASP A 177 0.60 2.05 0.57
N ARG A 178 0.30 1.40 -0.54
CA ARG A 178 -0.56 0.21 -0.67
C ARG A 178 -1.87 0.41 0.10
N LEU A 179 -2.71 1.31 -0.41
CA LEU A 179 -3.93 1.78 0.25
C LEU A 179 -4.72 0.65 0.94
N HIS A 180 -4.64 0.61 2.27
CA HIS A 180 -5.18 -0.46 3.11
C HIS A 180 -6.22 0.07 4.12
N GLY A 181 -6.79 -0.82 4.94
CA GLY A 181 -7.87 -0.50 5.89
C GLY A 181 -7.63 0.77 6.73
N GLY A 182 -6.47 0.89 7.38
CA GLY A 182 -6.09 2.09 8.13
C GLY A 182 -6.15 3.41 7.34
N HIS A 183 -5.63 3.43 6.09
CA HIS A 183 -5.75 4.62 5.23
C HIS A 183 -7.19 4.88 4.80
N LYS A 184 -7.96 3.83 4.49
CA LYS A 184 -9.36 3.94 4.08
C LYS A 184 -10.22 4.51 5.19
N ILE A 185 -9.97 4.16 6.46
CA ILE A 185 -10.60 4.75 7.63
C ILE A 185 -10.27 6.24 7.68
N LEU A 186 -8.98 6.61 7.65
CA LEU A 186 -8.53 8.01 7.68
C LEU A 186 -9.18 8.87 6.59
N LEU A 187 -9.19 8.39 5.35
CA LEU A 187 -9.79 9.08 4.20
C LEU A 187 -11.32 9.16 4.31
N SER A 188 -11.96 8.08 4.77
CA SER A 188 -13.43 8.02 4.89
C SER A 188 -13.95 8.90 6.02
N GLU A 189 -13.26 8.95 7.16
CA GLU A 189 -13.60 9.88 8.24
C GLU A 189 -13.41 11.34 7.81
N ALA A 190 -12.33 11.66 7.08
CA ALA A 190 -12.17 12.98 6.49
C ALA A 190 -13.30 13.34 5.51
N CYS A 191 -13.78 12.38 4.72
CA CYS A 191 -14.94 12.57 3.86
C CYS A 191 -16.24 12.80 4.65
N LEU A 192 -16.41 12.17 5.82
CA LEU A 192 -17.59 12.36 6.67
C LEU A 192 -17.63 13.77 7.28
N ILE A 193 -16.48 14.33 7.64
CA ILE A 193 -16.43 15.65 8.28
C ILE A 193 -16.21 16.81 7.29
N CYS A 194 -15.97 16.53 6.00
CA CYS A 194 -15.76 17.55 4.98
C CYS A 194 -17.06 17.87 4.22
N ASP A 195 -17.36 19.17 4.09
CA ASP A 195 -18.53 19.68 3.40
C ASP A 195 -18.24 20.10 1.95
N ARG A 196 -17.01 20.52 1.63
CA ARG A 196 -16.69 21.12 0.32
C ARG A 196 -15.36 20.68 -0.28
N PHE A 197 -14.23 20.96 0.38
CA PHE A 197 -12.90 20.82 -0.21
C PHE A 197 -11.98 19.98 0.69
N LEU A 198 -11.53 18.83 0.19
CA LEU A 198 -10.61 17.95 0.88
C LEU A 198 -9.26 17.90 0.17
N THR A 199 -8.21 18.33 0.86
CA THR A 199 -6.83 18.18 0.41
C THR A 199 -6.16 16.96 1.02
N VAL A 200 -5.52 16.14 0.19
CA VAL A 200 -4.77 14.96 0.62
C VAL A 200 -3.32 15.08 0.20
N GLY A 201 -2.43 15.30 1.17
CA GLY A 201 -0.99 15.30 0.98
C GLY A 201 -0.41 13.89 1.00
N VAL A 202 0.15 13.44 -0.12
CA VAL A 202 0.79 12.13 -0.27
C VAL A 202 2.31 12.29 -0.13
N THR A 203 2.93 11.66 0.88
CA THR A 203 4.37 11.90 1.16
C THR A 203 5.27 11.47 0.02
N ASP A 204 6.31 12.25 -0.25
CA ASP A 204 7.30 12.01 -1.30
C ASP A 204 8.72 12.40 -0.86
N GLY A 205 9.73 12.01 -1.65
CA GLY A 205 11.12 12.37 -1.44
C GLY A 205 11.64 12.02 -0.05
N ASP A 206 12.25 12.99 0.63
CA ASP A 206 12.90 12.82 1.94
C ASP A 206 11.95 12.35 3.04
N MET A 207 10.64 12.62 2.91
CA MET A 207 9.65 12.13 3.87
C MET A 207 9.51 10.60 3.85
N ASN A 208 9.82 9.97 2.71
CA ASN A 208 9.76 8.52 2.53
C ASN A 208 11.08 7.84 2.93
N ALA A 209 12.22 8.53 2.83
CA ALA A 209 13.56 7.96 3.04
C ALA A 209 13.78 7.33 4.43
N LYS A 210 13.09 7.83 5.46
CA LYS A 210 13.22 7.32 6.85
C LYS A 210 12.21 6.21 7.20
N LYS A 211 11.33 5.82 6.29
CA LYS A 211 10.33 4.79 6.53
C LYS A 211 10.96 3.40 6.43
N SER A 212 10.45 2.40 7.14
CA SER A 212 10.97 1.01 7.09
C SER A 212 10.82 0.38 5.71
N LEU A 213 11.90 -0.06 5.04
CA LEU A 213 11.88 -0.56 3.65
C LEU A 213 11.38 0.50 2.65
N PRO A 214 12.00 1.70 2.61
CA PRO A 214 11.53 2.79 1.76
C PRO A 214 11.57 2.45 0.26
N GLU A 215 12.46 1.56 -0.16
CA GLU A 215 12.58 1.05 -1.54
C GLU A 215 11.37 0.24 -2.01
N LEU A 216 10.51 -0.22 -1.08
CA LEU A 216 9.28 -0.96 -1.40
C LEU A 216 8.02 -0.10 -1.41
N ILE A 217 8.15 1.21 -1.15
CA ILE A 217 7.04 2.17 -1.26
C ILE A 217 6.66 2.31 -2.73
N GLN A 218 5.36 2.29 -3.02
CA GLN A 218 4.84 2.52 -4.38
C GLN A 218 5.25 3.90 -4.92
N PRO A 219 5.49 4.04 -6.24
CA PRO A 219 5.72 5.34 -6.88
C PRO A 219 4.65 6.37 -6.49
N THR A 220 5.07 7.63 -6.37
CA THR A 220 4.20 8.72 -5.90
C THR A 220 3.00 8.91 -6.80
N GLU A 221 3.18 8.82 -8.12
CA GLU A 221 2.11 8.93 -9.12
C GLU A 221 1.05 7.83 -8.95
N GLU A 222 1.47 6.60 -8.67
CA GLU A 222 0.56 5.47 -8.42
C GLU A 222 -0.25 5.69 -7.15
N ARG A 223 0.40 6.15 -6.06
CA ARG A 223 -0.27 6.44 -4.80
C ARG A 223 -1.27 7.60 -4.94
N LEU A 224 -0.90 8.68 -5.63
CA LEU A 224 -1.81 9.80 -5.94
C LEU A 224 -3.05 9.30 -6.71
N ALA A 225 -2.84 8.49 -7.75
CA ALA A 225 -3.93 7.95 -8.57
C ALA A 225 -4.87 7.03 -7.77
N VAL A 226 -4.34 6.15 -6.93
CA VAL A 226 -5.13 5.22 -6.11
C VAL A 226 -5.95 5.97 -5.04
N VAL A 227 -5.38 7.00 -4.41
CA VAL A 227 -6.12 7.86 -3.47
C VAL A 227 -7.23 8.63 -4.21
N GLN A 228 -6.95 9.17 -5.39
CA GLN A 228 -7.93 9.88 -6.21
C GLN A 228 -9.11 8.99 -6.61
N ASP A 229 -8.80 7.77 -7.08
CA ASP A 229 -9.78 6.76 -7.48
C ASP A 229 -10.66 6.35 -6.29
N PHE A 230 -10.06 6.11 -5.12
CA PHE A 230 -10.79 5.78 -3.91
C PHE A 230 -11.75 6.88 -3.48
N LEU A 231 -11.28 8.14 -3.40
CA LEU A 231 -12.09 9.26 -2.93
C LEU A 231 -13.27 9.57 -3.87
N GLN A 232 -13.05 9.48 -5.18
CA GLN A 232 -14.12 9.68 -6.17
C GLN A 232 -15.20 8.61 -6.11
N ASP A 233 -14.87 7.38 -5.74
CA ASP A 233 -15.88 6.37 -5.45
C ASP A 233 -16.55 6.59 -4.09
N VAL A 234 -15.80 6.99 -3.06
CA VAL A 234 -16.33 7.09 -1.70
C VAL A 234 -17.27 8.29 -1.54
N LYS A 235 -16.91 9.49 -2.02
CA LYS A 235 -17.72 10.70 -1.85
C LYS A 235 -17.51 11.71 -3.00
N PRO A 236 -18.00 11.41 -4.21
CA PRO A 236 -17.78 12.26 -5.40
C PRO A 236 -18.34 13.68 -5.31
N SER A 237 -19.17 13.98 -4.31
CA SER A 237 -19.72 15.33 -4.08
C SER A 237 -18.70 16.35 -3.58
N LEU A 238 -17.51 15.93 -3.15
CA LEU A 238 -16.46 16.81 -2.66
C LEU A 238 -15.49 17.22 -3.77
N GLU A 239 -14.92 18.41 -3.63
CA GLU A 239 -13.75 18.84 -4.40
C GLU A 239 -12.48 18.28 -3.75
N TYR A 240 -11.59 17.70 -4.56
CA TYR A 240 -10.36 17.07 -4.09
C TYR A 240 -9.11 17.75 -4.64
N ASP A 241 -8.11 17.91 -3.79
CA ASP A 241 -6.76 18.37 -4.15
C ASP A 241 -5.75 17.35 -3.61
N ILE A 242 -5.26 16.46 -4.48
CA ILE A 242 -4.41 15.34 -4.09
C ILE A 242 -3.01 15.62 -4.60
N VAL A 243 -2.10 15.92 -3.69
CA VAL A 243 -0.81 16.53 -4.02
C VAL A 243 0.34 15.80 -3.35
N PRO A 244 1.51 15.70 -4.00
CA PRO A 244 2.70 15.22 -3.33
C PRO A 244 3.15 16.25 -2.28
N ILE A 245 3.64 15.76 -1.13
CA ILE A 245 4.24 16.59 -0.08
C ILE A 245 5.64 16.10 0.25
N VAL A 246 6.60 17.02 0.30
CA VAL A 246 8.02 16.74 0.61
C VAL A 246 8.43 17.29 1.97
N ASP A 247 7.50 17.92 2.69
CA ASP A 247 7.67 18.42 4.05
C ASP A 247 6.40 18.19 4.90
N PRO A 248 6.50 18.28 6.25
CA PRO A 248 5.37 18.04 7.14
C PRO A 248 4.23 19.05 7.07
N TYR A 249 4.40 20.18 6.38
CA TYR A 249 3.43 21.27 6.31
C TYR A 249 2.55 21.16 5.07
N GLY A 250 3.17 20.88 3.92
CA GLY A 250 2.48 20.78 2.63
C GLY A 250 1.65 22.04 2.31
N PRO A 251 0.48 21.90 1.65
CA PRO A 251 -0.33 23.04 1.24
C PRO A 251 -0.99 23.79 2.40
N THR A 252 -0.99 23.22 3.62
CA THR A 252 -1.70 23.78 4.77
C THR A 252 -1.14 25.12 5.26
N ILE A 253 0.11 25.46 4.89
CA ILE A 253 0.74 26.75 5.21
C ILE A 253 0.73 27.73 4.03
N LEU A 254 0.00 27.40 2.96
CA LEU A 254 -0.13 28.21 1.75
C LEU A 254 -1.50 28.87 1.64
N ARG A 255 -2.54 28.23 2.19
CA ARG A 255 -3.94 28.64 2.10
C ARG A 255 -4.52 28.89 3.51
N PRO A 256 -5.01 30.10 3.82
CA PRO A 256 -5.57 30.41 5.13
C PRO A 256 -6.94 29.74 5.39
N GLU A 257 -7.65 29.32 4.34
CA GLU A 257 -9.04 28.83 4.39
C GLU A 257 -9.19 27.49 5.14
N TYR A 258 -8.12 26.71 5.27
CA TYR A 258 -8.17 25.44 6.01
C TYR A 258 -8.62 25.66 7.45
N GLN A 259 -9.56 24.82 7.90
CA GLN A 259 -10.18 24.88 9.22
C GLN A 259 -9.75 23.69 10.10
N CYS A 260 -9.56 22.52 9.49
CA CYS A 260 -9.29 21.28 10.19
C CYS A 260 -8.14 20.49 9.53
N LEU A 261 -7.30 19.87 10.35
CA LEU A 261 -6.32 18.87 9.94
C LEU A 261 -6.70 17.51 10.52
N VAL A 262 -6.92 16.53 9.64
CA VAL A 262 -7.16 15.15 10.06
C VAL A 262 -5.83 14.44 10.23
N VAL A 263 -5.61 13.87 11.42
CA VAL A 263 -4.39 13.17 11.79
C VAL A 263 -4.72 11.85 12.48
N SER A 264 -3.82 10.87 12.40
CA SER A 264 -3.89 9.71 13.28
C SER A 264 -3.29 10.07 14.64
N GLN A 265 -3.56 9.26 15.67
CA GLN A 265 -2.89 9.39 16.98
C GLN A 265 -1.35 9.49 16.86
N GLU A 266 -0.74 8.86 15.86
CA GLU A 266 0.71 8.87 15.65
C GLU A 266 1.23 10.18 15.05
N THR A 267 0.40 10.87 14.27
CA THR A 267 0.80 12.07 13.53
C THR A 267 0.37 13.37 14.21
N VAL A 268 -0.13 13.31 15.45
CA VAL A 268 -0.46 14.47 16.29
C VAL A 268 0.74 15.43 16.45
N LYS A 269 1.97 14.91 16.52
CA LYS A 269 3.18 15.76 16.52
C LYS A 269 3.28 16.62 15.25
N GLY A 270 2.92 16.06 14.09
CA GLY A 270 2.90 16.80 12.82
C GLY A 270 1.85 17.91 12.82
N PHE A 271 0.67 17.67 13.42
CA PHE A 271 -0.35 18.71 13.61
C PHE A 271 0.19 19.91 14.40
N HIS A 272 0.90 19.68 15.51
CA HIS A 272 1.48 20.77 16.29
C HIS A 272 2.53 21.56 15.49
N MET A 273 3.35 20.88 14.68
CA MET A 273 4.31 21.55 13.79
C MET A 273 3.62 22.43 12.74
N VAL A 274 2.51 21.94 12.15
CA VAL A 274 1.70 22.71 11.20
C VAL A 274 1.16 23.98 11.84
N ASN A 275 0.55 23.87 13.02
CA ASN A 275 -0.04 25.02 13.70
C ASN A 275 1.00 26.05 14.15
N GLN A 276 2.16 25.59 14.64
CA GLN A 276 3.29 26.48 14.92
C GLN A 276 3.71 27.25 13.66
N LYS A 277 3.80 26.56 12.52
CA LYS A 277 4.19 27.19 11.25
C LYS A 277 3.13 28.14 10.70
N ARG A 278 1.85 27.86 10.96
CA ARG A 278 0.72 28.75 10.62
C ARG A 278 0.75 30.02 11.48
N GLU A 279 1.00 29.89 12.78
CA GLU A 279 1.15 31.03 13.69
C GLU A 279 2.31 31.96 13.28
N GLU A 280 3.48 31.40 12.96
CA GLU A 280 4.63 32.14 12.41
C GLU A 280 4.28 32.94 11.15
N LYS A 281 3.29 32.46 10.36
CA LYS A 281 2.80 33.10 9.14
C LYS A 281 1.57 33.98 9.36
N GLY A 282 1.13 34.19 10.60
CA GLY A 282 -0.07 34.98 10.93
C GLY A 282 -1.38 34.33 10.47
N MET A 283 -1.43 33.02 10.31
CA MET A 283 -2.63 32.26 9.94
C MET A 283 -3.34 31.72 11.19
N SER A 284 -4.66 31.57 11.11
CA SER A 284 -5.46 30.94 12.18
C SER A 284 -5.04 29.48 12.39
N PRO A 285 -5.00 29.00 13.64
CA PRO A 285 -4.71 27.60 13.93
C PRO A 285 -5.79 26.68 13.38
N LEU A 286 -5.40 25.49 12.94
CA LEU A 286 -6.30 24.41 12.54
C LEU A 286 -6.81 23.67 13.76
N GLU A 287 -8.06 23.20 13.70
CA GLU A 287 -8.58 22.20 14.63
C GLU A 287 -8.05 20.80 14.28
N ALA A 288 -7.71 20.00 15.28
CA ALA A 288 -7.30 18.61 15.07
C ALA A 288 -8.51 17.67 15.07
N HIS A 289 -8.65 16.87 14.02
CA HIS A 289 -9.49 15.68 14.05
C HIS A 289 -8.59 14.44 14.18
N VAL A 290 -8.51 13.89 15.39
CA VAL A 290 -7.61 12.76 15.70
C VAL A 290 -8.36 11.44 15.55
N ILE A 291 -7.82 10.57 14.70
CA ILE A 291 -8.36 9.24 14.45
C ILE A 291 -7.55 8.19 15.21
N GLU A 292 -8.26 7.27 15.86
CA GLU A 292 -7.66 6.17 16.61
C GLU A 292 -7.08 5.11 15.68
N LEU A 293 -6.04 4.43 16.17
CA LEU A 293 -5.43 3.33 15.44
C LEU A 293 -6.29 2.08 15.54
N VAL A 294 -6.39 1.34 14.43
CA VAL A 294 -7.09 0.06 14.39
C VAL A 294 -6.08 -1.07 14.41
N GLU A 295 -6.29 -2.03 15.33
CA GLU A 295 -5.48 -3.23 15.48
C GLU A 295 -5.61 -4.16 14.27
N ASP A 296 -4.48 -4.74 13.84
CA ASP A 296 -4.41 -5.83 12.88
C ASP A 296 -4.48 -7.16 13.63
N LYS A 297 -5.59 -7.90 13.49
CA LYS A 297 -5.78 -9.20 14.16
C LYS A 297 -4.84 -10.30 13.65
N HIS A 298 -4.17 -10.10 12.51
CA HIS A 298 -3.30 -11.10 11.87
C HIS A 298 -1.82 -10.71 11.87
N HIS A 299 -1.40 -9.80 12.74
CA HIS A 299 0.00 -9.39 12.83
C HIS A 299 0.91 -10.53 13.30
N ALA A 300 2.08 -10.66 12.69
CA ALA A 300 3.14 -11.51 13.22
C ALA A 300 3.81 -10.84 14.44
N PRO A 301 4.49 -11.60 15.34
CA PRO A 301 5.12 -11.04 16.55
C PRO A 301 6.12 -9.89 16.29
N GLU A 302 6.78 -9.90 15.13
CA GLU A 302 7.73 -8.89 14.67
C GLU A 302 7.11 -7.70 13.88
N GLU A 303 5.79 -7.71 13.71
CA GLU A 303 5.01 -6.67 13.04
C GLU A 303 4.40 -5.68 14.02
N GLU A 304 3.93 -4.55 13.50
CA GLU A 304 3.17 -3.59 14.31
C GLU A 304 1.79 -4.17 14.62
N THR A 305 1.27 -3.91 15.83
CA THR A 305 -0.05 -4.39 16.26
C THR A 305 -1.20 -3.75 15.48
N LYS A 306 -0.96 -2.59 14.87
CA LYS A 306 -1.93 -1.84 14.06
C LYS A 306 -1.82 -2.19 12.58
N ILE A 307 -2.87 -1.91 11.82
CA ILE A 307 -2.82 -1.97 10.36
C ILE A 307 -1.88 -0.87 9.82
N SER A 308 -0.73 -1.24 9.24
CA SER A 308 0.26 -0.28 8.74
C SER A 308 0.98 -0.68 7.46
N SER A 309 1.40 0.33 6.68
CA SER A 309 2.21 0.12 5.47
C SER A 309 3.60 -0.47 5.75
N SER A 310 4.12 -0.30 6.97
CA SER A 310 5.39 -0.93 7.38
C SER A 310 5.26 -2.45 7.43
N SER A 311 4.20 -2.96 8.07
CA SER A 311 3.92 -4.40 8.14
C SER A 311 3.65 -4.96 6.73
N LEU A 312 2.88 -4.26 5.90
CA LEU A 312 2.64 -4.69 4.51
C LEU A 312 3.93 -4.84 3.70
N ARG A 313 4.87 -3.88 3.81
CA ARG A 313 6.17 -3.97 3.12
C ARG A 313 7.02 -5.11 3.66
N LYS A 314 7.00 -5.39 4.97
CA LYS A 314 7.67 -6.57 5.56
C LYS A 314 7.11 -7.87 4.99
N ARG A 315 5.79 -7.98 4.83
CA ARG A 315 5.12 -9.17 4.24
C ARG A 315 5.48 -9.41 2.77
N LEU A 316 6.00 -8.41 2.06
CA LEU A 316 6.52 -8.59 0.69
C LEU A 316 7.89 -9.28 0.66
N LEU A 317 8.63 -9.28 1.77
CA LEU A 317 9.94 -9.92 1.82
C LEU A 317 9.79 -11.42 1.57
N GLY A 318 10.56 -11.95 0.62
CA GLY A 318 10.47 -13.34 0.18
C GLY A 318 9.43 -13.60 -0.91
N THR A 319 8.61 -12.61 -1.29
CA THR A 319 7.72 -12.67 -2.46
C THR A 319 8.43 -12.19 -3.72
N LEU A 320 7.94 -12.60 -4.89
CA LEU A 320 8.45 -12.12 -6.17
C LEU A 320 7.92 -10.70 -6.42
N LEU A 321 8.82 -9.70 -6.38
CA LEU A 321 8.44 -8.29 -6.58
C LEU A 321 8.21 -7.92 -8.05
N ALA A 322 8.86 -8.63 -8.97
CA ALA A 322 8.74 -8.45 -10.40
C ALA A 322 9.08 -9.76 -11.12
N GLU A 323 8.43 -10.00 -12.26
CA GLU A 323 8.72 -11.18 -13.08
C GLU A 323 10.19 -11.20 -13.52
N PRO A 324 10.88 -12.35 -13.43
CA PRO A 324 12.25 -12.49 -13.87
C PRO A 324 12.39 -12.18 -15.36
N LYS A 325 13.34 -11.30 -15.69
CA LYS A 325 13.65 -10.99 -17.09
C LYS A 325 14.64 -12.01 -17.64
N GLN A 326 14.32 -12.66 -18.75
CA GLN A 326 15.26 -13.51 -19.48
C GLN A 326 16.38 -12.63 -20.06
N LYS A 327 17.63 -12.99 -19.78
CA LYS A 327 18.81 -12.27 -20.30
C LYS A 327 19.41 -13.04 -21.47
N SER A 328 19.51 -12.40 -22.63
CA SER A 328 20.18 -12.96 -23.81
C SER A 328 21.66 -13.25 -23.50
N GLY A 329 22.14 -14.44 -23.91
CA GLY A 329 23.54 -14.83 -23.74
C GLY A 329 23.86 -15.52 -22.41
N LEU A 330 22.84 -15.91 -21.64
CA LEU A 330 22.93 -16.85 -20.53
C LEU A 330 22.11 -18.10 -20.86
N PRO A 331 22.49 -19.29 -20.35
CA PRO A 331 21.72 -20.51 -20.57
C PRO A 331 20.38 -20.46 -19.81
N ASP A 332 19.38 -21.20 -20.28
CA ASP A 332 18.07 -21.30 -19.61
C ASP A 332 18.14 -22.02 -18.24
N GLN A 333 19.18 -22.83 -18.03
CA GLN A 333 19.52 -23.43 -16.74
C GLN A 333 21.03 -23.35 -16.49
N PRO A 334 21.48 -23.13 -15.23
CA PRO A 334 20.70 -22.99 -14.00
C PRO A 334 19.92 -21.66 -13.92
N TYR A 335 18.91 -21.60 -13.04
CA TYR A 335 18.28 -20.34 -12.66
C TYR A 335 19.28 -19.48 -11.87
N ILE A 336 19.46 -18.22 -12.26
CA ILE A 336 20.52 -17.35 -11.72
C ILE A 336 19.90 -16.30 -10.79
N ILE A 337 20.32 -16.32 -9.53
CA ILE A 337 19.90 -15.36 -8.50
C ILE A 337 21.06 -14.41 -8.23
N GLY A 338 20.87 -13.10 -8.44
CA GLY A 338 21.82 -12.09 -7.97
C GLY A 338 21.51 -11.73 -6.52
N LEU A 339 22.41 -12.03 -5.58
CA LEU A 339 22.29 -11.62 -4.19
C LEU A 339 23.16 -10.39 -3.95
N THR A 340 22.54 -9.32 -3.49
CA THR A 340 23.21 -8.04 -3.21
C THR A 340 22.71 -7.43 -1.89
N GLY A 341 23.37 -6.36 -1.44
CA GLY A 341 23.12 -5.69 -0.16
C GLY A 341 24.38 -5.10 0.46
N GLY A 342 24.22 -4.17 1.38
CA GLY A 342 25.32 -3.47 2.04
C GLY A 342 26.18 -4.36 2.97
N ILE A 343 27.18 -3.74 3.58
CA ILE A 343 28.02 -4.38 4.61
C ILE A 343 27.12 -4.80 5.79
N ALA A 344 27.39 -5.98 6.36
CA ALA A 344 26.66 -6.54 7.50
C ALA A 344 25.14 -6.77 7.27
N SER A 345 24.65 -6.73 6.03
CA SER A 345 23.23 -7.02 5.73
C SER A 345 22.84 -8.50 5.85
N GLY A 346 23.80 -9.38 6.15
CA GLY A 346 23.54 -10.82 6.34
C GLY A 346 23.61 -11.67 5.06
N LYS A 347 24.07 -11.14 3.91
CA LYS A 347 24.22 -11.90 2.64
C LYS A 347 24.90 -13.26 2.83
N SER A 348 26.04 -13.30 3.54
CA SER A 348 26.78 -14.55 3.76
C SER A 348 25.99 -15.58 4.59
N SER A 349 25.00 -15.17 5.37
CA SER A 349 24.06 -16.08 6.05
C SER A 349 23.03 -16.65 5.08
N VAL A 350 22.50 -15.80 4.19
CA VAL A 350 21.58 -16.20 3.11
C VAL A 350 22.28 -17.15 2.13
N CYS A 351 23.51 -16.84 1.69
CA CYS A 351 24.32 -17.73 0.84
C CYS A 351 24.47 -19.12 1.45
N ARG A 352 24.85 -19.22 2.74
CA ARG A 352 24.98 -20.51 3.44
C ARG A 352 23.67 -21.30 3.47
N ARG A 353 22.53 -20.63 3.64
CA ARG A 353 21.21 -21.28 3.62
C ARG A 353 20.85 -21.77 2.22
N LEU A 354 21.09 -20.96 1.18
CA LEU A 354 20.84 -21.35 -0.21
C LEU A 354 21.76 -22.48 -0.67
N GLU A 355 23.02 -22.46 -0.26
CA GLU A 355 23.99 -23.53 -0.49
C GLU A 355 23.54 -24.85 0.16
N ALA A 356 23.05 -24.80 1.41
CA ALA A 356 22.47 -25.96 2.09
C ALA A 356 21.23 -26.54 1.39
N LEU A 357 20.52 -25.73 0.59
CA LEU A 357 19.41 -26.17 -0.27
C LEU A 357 19.88 -26.68 -1.66
N GLY A 358 21.19 -26.66 -1.93
CA GLY A 358 21.79 -27.19 -3.16
C GLY A 358 22.15 -26.15 -4.23
N ALA A 359 22.02 -24.85 -3.93
CA ALA A 359 22.46 -23.79 -4.85
C ALA A 359 23.98 -23.70 -4.91
N VAL A 360 24.53 -23.43 -6.11
CA VAL A 360 25.96 -23.14 -6.27
C VAL A 360 26.20 -21.66 -6.03
N ILE A 361 27.10 -21.32 -5.10
CA ILE A 361 27.45 -19.93 -4.79
C ILE A 361 28.66 -19.49 -5.63
N VAL A 362 28.47 -18.45 -6.43
CA VAL A 362 29.52 -17.75 -7.16
C VAL A 362 29.82 -16.45 -6.42
N ASP A 363 30.91 -16.45 -5.67
CA ASP A 363 31.36 -15.35 -4.82
C ASP A 363 32.16 -14.33 -5.65
N CYS A 364 31.57 -13.16 -5.91
CA CYS A 364 32.19 -12.13 -6.75
C CYS A 364 33.43 -11.49 -6.10
N ASP A 365 33.54 -11.49 -4.76
CA ASP A 365 34.72 -10.95 -4.07
C ASP A 365 35.92 -11.87 -4.31
N LYS A 366 35.69 -13.20 -4.24
CA LYS A 366 36.71 -14.19 -4.63
C LYS A 366 37.07 -14.11 -6.11
N LEU A 367 36.11 -13.82 -6.98
CA LEU A 367 36.37 -13.61 -8.40
C LEU A 367 37.16 -12.33 -8.67
N GLY A 368 36.91 -11.26 -7.91
CA GLY A 368 37.69 -10.02 -7.96
C GLY A 368 39.17 -10.29 -7.74
N HIS A 369 39.51 -11.08 -6.72
CA HIS A 369 40.91 -11.48 -6.49
C HIS A 369 41.51 -12.27 -7.67
N LYS A 370 40.72 -13.10 -8.35
CA LYS A 370 41.17 -13.87 -9.52
C LYS A 370 41.30 -13.01 -10.77
N ALA A 371 40.54 -11.92 -10.86
CA ALA A 371 40.44 -11.08 -12.05
C ALA A 371 41.77 -10.42 -12.43
N TYR A 372 42.61 -10.11 -11.44
CA TYR A 372 43.91 -9.45 -11.60
C TYR A 372 45.08 -10.27 -11.04
N VAL A 373 44.99 -11.61 -11.06
CA VAL A 373 46.17 -12.45 -10.81
C VAL A 373 47.27 -12.11 -11.81
N LYS A 374 48.53 -12.19 -11.37
CA LYS A 374 49.71 -11.92 -12.21
C LYS A 374 49.60 -12.57 -13.60
N GLY A 375 49.90 -11.76 -14.63
CA GLY A 375 49.87 -12.18 -16.04
C GLY A 375 48.51 -12.09 -16.73
N THR A 376 47.44 -11.74 -16.00
CA THR A 376 46.15 -11.40 -16.62
C THR A 376 46.18 -10.00 -17.25
N GLU A 377 45.31 -9.77 -18.24
CA GLU A 377 45.16 -8.44 -18.85
C GLU A 377 44.73 -7.38 -17.81
N THR A 378 43.83 -7.75 -16.89
CA THR A 378 43.39 -6.87 -15.80
C THR A 378 44.55 -6.49 -14.88
N PHE A 379 45.45 -7.42 -14.56
CA PHE A 379 46.64 -7.12 -13.74
C PHE A 379 47.47 -6.01 -14.38
N HIS A 380 47.81 -6.13 -15.67
CA HIS A 380 48.59 -5.11 -16.37
C HIS A 380 47.89 -3.75 -16.37
N LYS A 381 46.58 -3.72 -16.64
CA LYS A 381 45.80 -2.47 -16.62
C LYS A 381 45.77 -1.82 -15.23
N VAL A 382 45.61 -2.63 -14.17
CA VAL A 382 45.59 -2.12 -12.80
C VAL A 382 46.97 -1.58 -12.41
N VAL A 383 48.06 -2.26 -12.76
CA VAL A 383 49.43 -1.78 -12.50
C VAL A 383 49.75 -0.52 -13.30
N GLU A 384 49.33 -0.45 -14.57
CA GLU A 384 49.51 0.74 -15.42
C GLU A 384 48.85 1.98 -14.82
N VAL A 385 47.65 1.83 -14.26
CA VAL A 385 46.86 2.94 -13.71
C VAL A 385 47.29 3.31 -12.28
N PHE A 386 47.53 2.31 -11.43
CA PHE A 386 47.78 2.52 -10.00
C PHE A 386 49.26 2.48 -9.62
N GLY A 387 50.17 2.21 -10.54
CA GLY A 387 51.62 2.21 -10.34
C GLY A 387 52.20 0.85 -9.96
N GLU A 388 53.53 0.69 -10.08
CA GLU A 388 54.21 -0.56 -9.69
C GLU A 388 54.31 -0.75 -8.18
N ASP A 389 54.12 0.31 -7.39
CA ASP A 389 54.18 0.24 -5.92
C ASP A 389 53.05 -0.60 -5.30
N ILE A 390 51.96 -0.86 -6.05
CA ILE A 390 50.91 -1.79 -5.62
C ILE A 390 51.25 -3.26 -5.88
N VAL A 391 52.43 -3.58 -6.43
CA VAL A 391 52.88 -4.96 -6.67
C VAL A 391 53.81 -5.38 -5.53
N GLY A 392 53.48 -6.50 -4.87
CA GLY A 392 54.28 -7.08 -3.79
C GLY A 392 55.54 -7.76 -4.30
N GLU A 393 56.40 -8.20 -3.37
CA GLU A 393 57.64 -8.94 -3.69
C GLU A 393 57.37 -10.29 -4.39
N ASP A 394 56.18 -10.87 -4.19
CA ASP A 394 55.70 -12.07 -4.88
C ASP A 394 55.27 -11.81 -6.33
N GLY A 395 55.20 -10.54 -6.74
CA GLY A 395 54.75 -10.11 -8.06
C GLY A 395 53.24 -10.14 -8.23
N GLU A 396 52.48 -10.32 -7.15
CA GLU A 396 51.02 -10.17 -7.12
C GLU A 396 50.63 -8.78 -6.63
N ILE A 397 49.35 -8.39 -6.79
CA ILE A 397 48.86 -7.11 -6.27
C ILE A 397 48.79 -7.17 -4.74
N ASP A 398 49.49 -6.24 -4.08
CA ASP A 398 49.34 -5.95 -2.66
C ASP A 398 48.03 -5.19 -2.42
N ARG A 399 47.01 -5.95 -2.02
CA ARG A 399 45.66 -5.45 -1.73
C ARG A 399 45.62 -4.41 -0.62
N ARG A 400 46.58 -4.39 0.32
CA ARG A 400 46.62 -3.36 1.36
C ARG A 400 47.05 -2.03 0.76
N GLN A 401 48.05 -2.05 -0.12
CA GLN A 401 48.51 -0.85 -0.82
C GLN A 401 47.48 -0.34 -1.81
N LEU A 402 46.92 -1.22 -2.65
CA LEU A 402 45.84 -0.85 -3.57
C LEU A 402 44.62 -0.30 -2.80
N GLY A 403 44.19 -1.00 -1.74
CA GLY A 403 43.11 -0.56 -0.85
C GLY A 403 43.38 0.82 -0.24
N GLY A 404 44.62 1.10 0.18
CA GLY A 404 45.03 2.40 0.69
C GLY A 404 44.83 3.55 -0.30
N LYS A 405 44.98 3.27 -1.61
CA LYS A 405 44.75 4.24 -2.70
C LYS A 405 43.26 4.41 -3.02
N VAL A 406 42.49 3.33 -3.09
CA VAL A 406 41.10 3.37 -3.59
C VAL A 406 40.04 3.61 -2.50
N PHE A 407 40.24 3.17 -1.26
CA PHE A 407 39.18 3.30 -0.23
C PHE A 407 38.97 4.73 0.28
N LYS A 408 39.93 5.64 0.04
CA LYS A 408 39.86 7.05 0.45
C LYS A 408 39.36 7.98 -0.65
N ASP A 409 39.28 7.50 -1.90
CA ASP A 409 38.93 8.30 -3.05
C ASP A 409 37.92 7.55 -3.93
N LYS A 410 36.68 8.05 -3.95
CA LYS A 410 35.59 7.47 -4.74
C LYS A 410 35.92 7.40 -6.23
N SER A 411 36.63 8.40 -6.78
CA SER A 411 37.01 8.41 -8.20
C SER A 411 38.01 7.29 -8.54
N GLN A 412 38.93 7.00 -7.62
CA GLN A 412 39.89 5.91 -7.76
C GLN A 412 39.21 4.53 -7.61
N MET A 413 38.25 4.42 -6.70
CA MET A 413 37.42 3.21 -6.57
C MET A 413 36.60 2.94 -7.84
N ASP A 414 35.96 3.97 -8.40
CA ASP A 414 35.19 3.86 -9.65
C ASP A 414 36.10 3.47 -10.82
N LEU A 415 37.32 4.03 -10.88
CA LEU A 415 38.31 3.67 -11.88
C LEU A 415 38.74 2.20 -11.75
N LEU A 416 39.07 1.73 -10.55
CA LEU A 416 39.39 0.31 -10.30
C LEU A 416 38.22 -0.60 -10.71
N ASN A 417 37.00 -0.25 -10.30
CA ASN A 417 35.79 -1.00 -10.66
C ASN A 417 35.61 -1.10 -12.18
N SER A 418 35.84 -0.01 -12.92
CA SER A 418 35.73 0.01 -14.39
C SER A 418 36.69 -0.95 -15.09
N LEU A 419 37.88 -1.18 -14.49
CA LEU A 419 38.88 -2.11 -15.02
C LEU A 419 38.56 -3.56 -14.64
N VAL A 420 38.10 -3.78 -13.41
CA VAL A 420 37.98 -5.13 -12.83
C VAL A 420 36.62 -5.78 -13.11
N TRP A 421 35.52 -5.03 -13.12
CA TRP A 421 34.16 -5.57 -13.31
C TRP A 421 33.97 -6.36 -14.61
N PRO A 422 34.51 -5.95 -15.78
CA PRO A 422 34.39 -6.75 -17.01
C PRO A 422 35.05 -8.14 -16.88
N SER A 423 36.18 -8.22 -16.17
CA SER A 423 36.89 -9.47 -15.91
C SER A 423 36.12 -10.36 -14.92
N ILE A 424 35.61 -9.79 -13.82
CA ILE A 424 34.73 -10.51 -12.88
C ILE A 424 33.51 -11.08 -13.60
N ALA A 425 32.85 -10.27 -14.43
CA ALA A 425 31.68 -10.71 -15.19
C ALA A 425 32.00 -11.88 -16.13
N THR A 426 33.18 -11.88 -16.74
CA THR A 426 33.65 -12.98 -17.59
C THR A 426 33.89 -14.25 -16.79
N LEU A 427 34.58 -14.15 -15.64
CA LEU A 427 34.82 -15.28 -14.75
C LEU A 427 33.52 -15.85 -14.15
N ALA A 428 32.57 -14.98 -13.79
CA ALA A 428 31.26 -15.37 -13.29
C ALA A 428 30.47 -16.14 -14.36
N LYS A 429 30.45 -15.64 -15.62
CA LYS A 429 29.83 -16.34 -16.75
C LYS A 429 30.45 -17.72 -16.97
N GLN A 430 31.78 -17.85 -16.88
CA GLN A 430 32.44 -19.15 -17.01
C GLN A 430 31.98 -20.13 -15.92
N GLN A 431 31.87 -19.70 -14.66
CA GLN A 431 31.38 -20.55 -13.57
C GLN A 431 29.90 -20.93 -13.73
N ILE A 432 29.07 -20.02 -14.25
CA ILE A 432 27.67 -20.31 -14.57
C ILE A 432 27.57 -21.37 -15.67
N MET A 433 28.34 -21.22 -16.75
CA MET A 433 28.37 -22.17 -17.87
C MET A 433 28.85 -23.55 -17.42
N GLU A 434 29.84 -23.59 -16.52
CA GLU A 434 30.33 -24.85 -15.94
C GLU A 434 29.26 -25.50 -15.05
N SER A 435 28.57 -24.71 -14.21
CA SER A 435 27.45 -25.19 -13.39
C SER A 435 26.30 -25.74 -14.26
N SER A 436 26.04 -25.12 -15.42
CA SER A 436 25.08 -25.60 -16.41
C SER A 436 25.47 -26.97 -16.97
N ARG A 437 26.73 -27.17 -17.36
CA ARG A 437 27.25 -28.48 -17.82
C ARG A 437 27.16 -29.56 -16.76
N GLN A 438 27.31 -29.19 -15.49
CA GLN A 438 27.17 -30.09 -14.34
C GLN A 438 25.71 -30.36 -13.95
N GLY A 439 24.73 -29.86 -14.71
CA GLY A 439 23.30 -30.09 -14.47
C GLY A 439 22.79 -29.44 -13.18
N LYS A 440 23.41 -28.35 -12.73
CA LYS A 440 22.95 -27.63 -11.53
C LYS A 440 21.66 -26.89 -11.83
N GLY A 441 20.73 -26.87 -10.86
CA GLY A 441 19.43 -26.21 -11.00
C GLY A 441 19.46 -24.72 -10.69
N VAL A 442 20.28 -24.28 -9.73
CA VAL A 442 20.32 -22.89 -9.24
C VAL A 442 21.76 -22.43 -9.01
N VAL A 443 22.06 -21.20 -9.43
CA VAL A 443 23.31 -20.48 -9.12
C VAL A 443 22.96 -19.16 -8.44
N VAL A 444 23.68 -18.83 -7.36
CA VAL A 444 23.59 -17.54 -6.67
C VAL A 444 24.88 -16.77 -6.91
N LEU A 445 24.79 -15.61 -7.54
CA LEU A 445 25.86 -14.64 -7.67
C LEU A 445 25.85 -13.73 -6.43
N ASP A 446 26.78 -13.94 -5.50
CA ASP A 446 26.96 -13.07 -4.33
C ASP A 446 27.83 -11.88 -4.73
N ALA A 447 27.25 -10.69 -4.81
CA ALA A 447 27.93 -9.46 -5.18
C ALA A 447 27.65 -8.37 -4.14
N ALA A 448 28.70 -7.95 -3.43
CA ALA A 448 28.62 -6.75 -2.61
C ALA A 448 28.42 -5.52 -3.49
N TRP A 449 27.54 -4.62 -3.06
CA TRP A 449 27.37 -3.31 -3.65
C TRP A 449 27.63 -2.25 -2.57
N SER A 450 28.61 -1.40 -2.78
CA SER A 450 28.84 -0.18 -2.01
C SER A 450 28.36 1.00 -2.83
N ASN A 451 27.32 1.69 -2.37
CA ASN A 451 26.86 2.97 -2.96
C ASN A 451 27.88 4.10 -2.75
#